data_AF-F5LPV5-F1
#
_entry.id   AF-F5LPV5-F1
#
_cell.length_a   1.000
_cell.length_b   1.000
_cell.length_c   1.000
_cell.angle_alpha   90.00
_cell.angle_beta   90.00
_cell.angle_gamma   90.00
#
_symmetry.space_group_name_H-M   'P 1'
#
loop_
_entity.id
_entity.type
_entity.pdbx_description
1 polymer ?
#
loop_
_entity_poly.entity_id
_entity_poly.type
_entity_poly.pdbx_seq_one_letter_code
_entity_poly.pdbx_strand_id
1 'polypeptide(L)'
;MTFRQFAFNNVIRNKRVYLAHFLSSSFSVLVFFVYALLLFHPDLQGELKSTSRTISALATNGMRLSQVIIFIFSFFFCLYSAGTFLQTRKREFGILMMHGMSPRQLRRLVFIENLFIGGASIVTGIAVGLIFTKMILLAIAKLLVIKVGLTFYMPVLAIVTTAAAFVLLFGVVALVTSRIVKAGRLADLFQSDEKPKPEPAPSRLLSVLAIVLILAGYGVVMFYVYRYFHSFWLLFAGVGLVVAGTYFLFTQLSVYALKSLKRRDRVFFKRTNLLVLSQLAYRMKDNATMFFMITIVSAIAFTGIGTVLAMNHPGLKEMENPYAFTYKTDLSVQKEKKLFHGSKTTG
;
A
#
# COMPACT_ATOMS: atom_id res chain seq x y z
N MET A 1 25.83 11.85 -31.06
CA MET A 1 25.40 10.97 -29.93
C MET A 1 24.16 10.21 -30.34
N THR A 2 24.06 8.91 -30.05
CA THR A 2 22.84 8.14 -30.31
C THR A 2 21.79 8.38 -29.22
N PHE A 3 20.50 8.29 -29.56
CA PHE A 3 19.37 8.49 -28.62
C PHE A 3 19.48 7.63 -27.35
N ARG A 4 20.07 6.43 -27.48
CA ARG A 4 20.32 5.50 -26.37
C ARG A 4 21.38 6.01 -25.40
N GLN A 5 22.49 6.57 -25.88
CA GLN A 5 23.55 7.16 -25.03
C GLN A 5 23.04 8.39 -24.27
N PHE A 6 22.21 9.21 -24.91
CA PHE A 6 21.58 10.36 -24.26
C PHE A 6 20.67 9.95 -23.10
N ALA A 7 19.83 8.93 -23.30
CA ALA A 7 18.95 8.41 -22.25
C ALA A 7 19.75 7.90 -21.03
N PHE A 8 20.85 7.17 -21.26
CA PHE A 8 21.67 6.61 -20.18
C PHE A 8 22.39 7.70 -19.34
N ASN A 9 22.98 8.70 -20.00
CA ASN A 9 23.64 9.81 -19.30
C ASN A 9 22.64 10.68 -18.51
N ASN A 10 21.39 10.74 -18.94
CA ASN A 10 20.35 11.49 -18.23
C ASN A 10 19.95 10.82 -16.90
N VAL A 11 19.89 9.47 -16.87
CA VAL A 11 19.65 8.69 -15.63
C VAL A 11 20.77 8.92 -14.61
N ILE A 12 22.03 8.93 -15.06
CA ILE A 12 23.22 9.09 -14.21
C ILE A 12 23.33 10.50 -13.63
N ARG A 13 22.83 11.53 -14.31
CA ARG A 13 22.87 12.90 -13.80
C ARG A 13 21.79 13.19 -12.75
N ASN A 14 20.65 12.50 -12.83
CA ASN A 14 19.52 12.67 -11.91
C ASN A 14 19.21 11.42 -11.06
N LYS A 15 20.25 10.71 -10.61
CA LYS A 15 20.11 9.42 -9.89
C LYS A 15 19.10 9.48 -8.76
N ARG A 16 19.03 10.57 -7.99
CA ARG A 16 18.12 10.70 -6.84
C ARG A 16 16.64 10.59 -7.24
N VAL A 17 16.25 11.24 -8.32
CA VAL A 17 14.85 11.25 -8.80
C VAL A 17 14.49 9.90 -9.42
N TYR A 18 15.41 9.33 -10.19
CA TYR A 18 15.25 7.99 -10.77
C TYR A 18 15.19 6.90 -9.70
N LEU A 19 16.09 6.94 -8.72
CA LEU A 19 16.11 6.02 -7.58
C LEU A 19 14.84 6.15 -6.73
N ALA A 20 14.34 7.36 -6.50
CA ALA A 20 13.09 7.55 -5.74
C ALA A 20 11.90 6.87 -6.44
N HIS A 21 11.74 7.07 -7.75
CA HIS A 21 10.67 6.43 -8.52
C HIS A 21 10.83 4.91 -8.59
N PHE A 22 12.05 4.44 -8.82
CA PHE A 22 12.40 3.02 -8.86
C PHE A 22 12.17 2.31 -7.52
N LEU A 23 12.65 2.87 -6.41
CA LEU A 23 12.51 2.27 -5.08
C LEU A 23 11.04 2.27 -4.63
N SER A 24 10.32 3.36 -4.87
CA SER A 24 8.87 3.44 -4.64
C SER A 24 8.13 2.34 -5.41
N SER A 25 8.41 2.19 -6.69
CA SER A 25 7.80 1.18 -7.55
C SER A 25 8.18 -0.25 -7.12
N SER A 26 9.46 -0.49 -6.80
CA SER A 26 9.97 -1.78 -6.34
C SER A 26 9.34 -2.18 -5.00
N PHE A 27 9.16 -1.23 -4.09
CA PHE A 27 8.49 -1.45 -2.81
C PHE A 27 7.02 -1.83 -3.01
N SER A 28 6.32 -1.19 -3.96
CA SER A 28 4.94 -1.55 -4.30
C SER A 28 4.84 -2.99 -4.82
N VAL A 29 5.76 -3.40 -5.70
CA VAL A 29 5.86 -4.78 -6.20
C VAL A 29 6.12 -5.75 -5.05
N LEU A 30 7.07 -5.42 -4.17
CA LEU A 30 7.43 -6.24 -3.01
C LEU A 30 6.20 -6.49 -2.11
N VAL A 31 5.47 -5.43 -1.74
CA VAL A 31 4.28 -5.55 -0.88
C VAL A 31 3.22 -6.44 -1.52
N PHE A 32 2.95 -6.27 -2.82
CA PHE A 32 2.01 -7.14 -3.53
C PHE A 32 2.50 -8.59 -3.60
N PHE A 33 3.79 -8.80 -3.88
CA PHE A 33 4.40 -10.13 -3.90
C PHE A 33 4.25 -10.84 -2.55
N VAL A 34 4.51 -10.14 -1.45
CA VAL A 34 4.34 -10.69 -0.10
C VAL A 34 2.90 -11.11 0.17
N TYR A 35 1.91 -10.35 -0.28
CA TYR A 35 0.51 -10.78 -0.16
C TYR A 35 0.15 -11.94 -1.07
N ALA A 36 0.65 -11.97 -2.30
CA ALA A 36 0.47 -13.09 -3.22
C ALA A 36 1.11 -14.38 -2.65
N LEU A 37 2.31 -14.28 -2.07
CA LEU A 37 3.00 -15.37 -1.37
C LEU A 37 2.11 -16.01 -0.29
N LEU A 38 1.43 -15.19 0.50
CA LEU A 38 0.56 -15.66 1.57
C LEU A 38 -0.73 -16.26 1.02
N LEU A 39 -1.34 -15.62 0.03
CA LEU A 39 -2.61 -16.07 -0.54
C LEU A 39 -2.48 -17.45 -1.23
N PHE A 40 -1.34 -17.74 -1.86
CA PHE A 40 -1.07 -19.02 -2.51
C PHE A 40 -0.38 -20.05 -1.60
N HIS A 41 -0.20 -19.77 -0.30
CA HIS A 41 0.46 -20.70 0.61
C HIS A 41 -0.42 -21.93 0.90
N PRO A 42 0.09 -23.17 0.73
CA PRO A 42 -0.70 -24.39 0.94
C PRO A 42 -1.24 -24.54 2.37
N ASP A 43 -0.40 -24.30 3.37
CA ASP A 43 -0.79 -24.39 4.79
C ASP A 43 -1.90 -23.38 5.17
N LEU A 44 -1.90 -22.18 4.57
CA LEU A 44 -2.97 -21.19 4.80
C LEU A 44 -4.27 -21.61 4.11
N GLN A 45 -4.23 -22.31 2.98
CA GLN A 45 -5.44 -22.81 2.32
C GLN A 45 -6.05 -24.04 3.01
N GLY A 46 -5.21 -24.84 3.68
CA GLY A 46 -5.61 -26.07 4.39
C GLY A 46 -6.03 -25.84 5.85
N GLU A 47 -5.19 -25.18 6.66
CA GLU A 47 -5.40 -25.04 8.11
C GLU A 47 -6.41 -23.96 8.50
N LEU A 48 -6.65 -22.96 7.64
CA LEU A 48 -7.71 -21.97 7.89
C LEU A 48 -9.07 -22.66 8.02
N LYS A 49 -9.30 -23.85 7.42
CA LYS A 49 -10.57 -24.58 7.48
C LYS A 49 -10.80 -25.31 8.81
N SER A 50 -9.76 -25.57 9.60
CA SER A 50 -9.83 -26.48 10.77
C SER A 50 -10.11 -25.80 12.11
N THR A 51 -9.93 -24.48 12.26
CA THR A 51 -10.05 -23.81 13.57
C THR A 51 -11.47 -23.33 13.90
N SER A 52 -12.22 -22.80 12.92
CA SER A 52 -13.65 -22.43 13.02
C SER A 52 -14.16 -21.93 11.66
N ARG A 53 -15.39 -22.28 11.25
CA ARG A 53 -15.98 -21.82 9.96
C ARG A 53 -15.97 -20.29 9.83
N THR A 54 -16.18 -19.58 10.93
CA THR A 54 -16.29 -18.12 10.97
C THR A 54 -14.94 -17.44 10.79
N ILE A 55 -13.91 -17.94 11.48
CA ILE A 55 -12.53 -17.43 11.39
C ILE A 55 -11.94 -17.75 10.02
N SER A 56 -12.21 -18.95 9.50
CA SER A 56 -11.80 -19.38 8.15
C SER A 56 -12.33 -18.46 7.06
N ALA A 57 -13.64 -18.18 7.09
CA ALA A 57 -14.31 -17.34 6.11
C ALA A 57 -13.80 -15.90 6.19
N LEU A 58 -13.60 -15.37 7.40
CA LEU A 58 -13.09 -14.01 7.60
C LEU A 58 -11.65 -13.87 7.11
N ALA A 59 -10.77 -14.82 7.43
CA ALA A 59 -9.38 -14.82 6.98
C ALA A 59 -9.28 -14.95 5.45
N THR A 60 -10.03 -15.87 4.84
CA THR A 60 -10.02 -16.08 3.39
C THR A 60 -10.55 -14.85 2.64
N ASN A 61 -11.67 -14.29 3.09
CA ASN A 61 -12.25 -13.08 2.50
C ASN A 61 -11.34 -11.86 2.72
N GLY A 62 -10.73 -11.75 3.90
CA GLY A 62 -9.76 -10.70 4.24
C GLY A 62 -8.53 -10.73 3.35
N MET A 63 -7.91 -11.90 3.15
CA MET A 63 -6.73 -12.04 2.29
C MET A 63 -7.03 -11.67 0.83
N ARG A 64 -8.18 -12.12 0.29
CA ARG A 64 -8.63 -11.75 -1.06
C ARG A 64 -8.89 -10.25 -1.18
N LEU A 65 -9.55 -9.66 -0.18
CA LEU A 65 -9.84 -8.23 -0.13
C LEU A 65 -8.55 -7.42 -0.11
N SER A 66 -7.60 -7.79 0.76
CA SER A 66 -6.30 -7.12 0.84
C SER A 66 -5.55 -7.17 -0.48
N GLN A 67 -5.56 -8.30 -1.20
CA GLN A 67 -4.91 -8.39 -2.51
C GLN A 67 -5.49 -7.38 -3.52
N VAL A 68 -6.81 -7.27 -3.61
CA VAL A 68 -7.48 -6.31 -4.51
C VAL A 68 -7.16 -4.87 -4.12
N ILE A 69 -7.24 -4.55 -2.83
CA ILE A 69 -6.93 -3.20 -2.32
C ILE A 69 -5.48 -2.84 -2.61
N ILE A 70 -4.53 -3.75 -2.37
CA ILE A 70 -3.11 -3.51 -2.60
C ILE A 70 -2.83 -3.32 -4.08
N PHE A 71 -3.50 -4.04 -4.97
CA PHE A 71 -3.36 -3.83 -6.42
C PHE A 71 -3.82 -2.43 -6.84
N ILE A 72 -5.01 -2.02 -6.40
CA ILE A 72 -5.57 -0.69 -6.70
C ILE A 72 -4.67 0.40 -6.09
N PHE A 73 -4.25 0.22 -4.84
CA PHE A 73 -3.35 1.14 -4.16
C PHE A 73 -2.00 1.25 -4.89
N SER A 74 -1.42 0.12 -5.30
CA SER A 74 -0.18 0.07 -6.08
C SER A 74 -0.32 0.83 -7.40
N PHE A 75 -1.46 0.73 -8.07
CA PHE A 75 -1.72 1.48 -9.30
C PHE A 75 -1.68 2.99 -9.05
N PHE A 76 -2.44 3.50 -8.07
CA PHE A 76 -2.43 4.92 -7.76
C PHE A 76 -1.08 5.41 -7.24
N PHE A 77 -0.40 4.60 -6.44
CA PHE A 77 0.92 4.91 -5.91
C PHE A 77 1.98 4.99 -7.01
N CYS A 78 2.02 4.01 -7.92
CA CYS A 78 2.92 4.02 -9.08
C CYS A 78 2.61 5.18 -10.02
N LEU A 79 1.32 5.48 -10.27
CA LEU A 79 0.91 6.62 -11.09
C LEU A 79 1.34 7.96 -10.48
N TYR A 80 1.16 8.13 -9.17
CA TYR A 80 1.60 9.33 -8.45
C TYR A 80 3.14 9.47 -8.47
N SER A 81 3.84 8.36 -8.25
CA SER A 81 5.31 8.29 -8.30
C SER A 81 5.83 8.68 -9.68
N ALA A 82 5.26 8.12 -10.75
CA ALA A 82 5.60 8.44 -12.13
C ALA A 82 5.24 9.89 -12.50
N GLY A 83 4.11 10.41 -12.01
CA GLY A 83 3.73 11.81 -12.19
C GLY A 83 4.74 12.77 -11.56
N THR A 84 5.18 12.47 -10.32
CA THR A 84 6.18 13.27 -9.59
C THR A 84 7.56 13.20 -10.27
N PHE A 85 7.94 12.02 -10.77
CA PHE A 85 9.13 11.82 -11.60
C PHE A 85 9.11 12.71 -12.85
N LEU A 86 7.96 12.84 -13.52
CA LEU A 86 7.82 13.74 -14.67
C LEU A 86 7.81 15.22 -14.26
N GLN A 87 7.17 15.56 -13.14
CA GLN A 87 7.12 16.94 -12.64
C GLN A 87 8.51 17.52 -12.38
N THR A 88 9.39 16.73 -11.77
CA THR A 88 10.77 17.15 -11.46
C THR A 88 11.64 17.29 -12.71
N ARG A 89 11.30 16.63 -13.82
CA ARG A 89 12.04 16.68 -15.10
C ARG A 89 11.41 17.58 -16.16
N LYS A 90 10.40 18.36 -15.79
CA LYS A 90 9.71 19.32 -16.68
C LYS A 90 10.68 20.27 -17.40
N ARG A 91 11.67 20.81 -16.69
CA ARG A 91 12.68 21.72 -17.26
C ARG A 91 13.56 21.03 -18.32
N GLU A 92 13.91 19.77 -18.10
CA GLU A 92 14.72 18.98 -19.05
C GLU A 92 13.96 18.74 -20.35
N PHE A 93 12.69 18.37 -20.24
CA PHE A 93 11.82 18.20 -21.40
C PHE A 93 11.66 19.52 -22.16
N GLY A 94 11.54 20.65 -21.45
CA GLY A 94 11.52 21.98 -22.06
C GLY A 94 12.75 22.28 -22.92
N ILE A 95 13.96 22.04 -22.38
CA ILE A 95 15.22 22.25 -23.11
C ILE A 95 15.31 21.34 -24.34
N LEU A 96 14.87 20.08 -24.22
CA LEU A 96 14.88 19.14 -25.34
C LEU A 96 13.95 19.54 -26.47
N MET A 97 12.79 20.12 -26.15
CA MET A 97 11.86 20.61 -27.16
C MET A 97 12.34 21.90 -27.82
N MET A 98 13.07 22.77 -27.10
CA MET A 98 13.75 23.91 -27.73
C MET A 98 14.85 23.48 -28.71
N HIS A 99 15.48 22.32 -28.48
CA HIS A 99 16.44 21.71 -29.41
C HIS A 99 15.78 20.93 -30.57
N GLY A 100 14.46 21.08 -30.76
CA GLY A 100 13.73 20.48 -31.89
C GLY A 100 13.19 19.07 -31.64
N MET A 101 13.20 18.56 -30.39
CA MET A 101 12.53 17.29 -30.10
C MET A 101 11.02 17.43 -30.29
N SER A 102 10.43 16.58 -31.14
CA SER A 102 8.99 16.59 -31.36
C SER A 102 8.22 16.09 -30.13
N PRO A 103 6.96 16.53 -29.93
CA PRO A 103 6.09 16.02 -28.86
C PRO A 103 5.89 14.50 -28.90
N ARG A 104 5.93 13.90 -30.10
CA ARG A 104 5.81 12.45 -30.29
C ARG A 104 7.06 11.72 -29.78
N GLN A 105 8.25 12.26 -30.07
CA GLN A 105 9.51 11.71 -29.57
C GLN A 105 9.60 11.81 -28.05
N LEU A 106 9.16 12.93 -27.45
CA LEU A 106 9.12 13.06 -25.99
C LEU A 106 8.19 12.04 -25.34
N ARG A 107 6.97 11.86 -25.87
CA ARG A 107 6.03 10.85 -25.36
C ARG A 107 6.59 9.43 -25.44
N ARG A 108 7.30 9.12 -26.52
CA ARG A 108 7.97 7.83 -26.71
C ARG A 108 9.14 7.65 -25.73
N LEU A 109 9.93 8.70 -25.49
CA LEU A 109 11.00 8.69 -24.50
C LEU A 109 10.45 8.37 -23.10
N VAL A 110 9.45 9.13 -22.65
CA VAL A 110 8.81 8.94 -21.33
C VAL A 110 8.20 7.54 -21.18
N PHE A 111 7.55 7.05 -22.23
CA PHE A 111 6.97 5.69 -22.22
C PHE A 111 8.06 4.62 -22.03
N ILE A 112 9.16 4.73 -22.78
CA ILE A 112 10.27 3.79 -22.70
C ILE A 112 10.97 3.86 -21.34
N GLU A 113 11.24 5.07 -20.82
CA GLU A 113 11.85 5.26 -19.50
C GLU A 113 11.01 4.63 -18.38
N ASN A 114 9.69 4.88 -18.38
CA ASN A 114 8.78 4.28 -17.40
C ASN A 114 8.72 2.75 -17.51
N LEU A 115 8.76 2.20 -18.73
CA LEU A 115 8.75 0.75 -18.93
C LEU A 115 10.04 0.09 -18.45
N PHE A 116 11.21 0.71 -18.69
CA PHE A 116 12.49 0.22 -18.19
C PHE A 116 12.56 0.25 -16.65
N ILE A 117 12.15 1.38 -16.04
CA ILE A 117 12.13 1.51 -14.57
C ILE A 117 11.12 0.53 -13.96
N GLY A 118 9.94 0.40 -14.56
CA GLY A 118 8.91 -0.56 -14.14
C GLY A 118 9.40 -2.01 -14.23
N GLY A 119 9.99 -2.39 -15.36
CA GLY A 119 10.57 -3.72 -15.55
C GLY A 119 11.68 -4.03 -14.54
N ALA A 120 12.60 -3.10 -14.31
CA ALA A 120 13.63 -3.23 -13.28
C ALA A 120 13.00 -3.38 -11.89
N SER A 121 11.94 -2.61 -11.58
CA SER A 121 11.24 -2.65 -10.30
C SER A 121 10.53 -3.97 -10.04
N ILE A 122 9.99 -4.61 -11.09
CA ILE A 122 9.40 -5.95 -11.00
C ILE A 122 10.47 -6.95 -10.59
N VAL A 123 11.60 -6.96 -11.31
CA VAL A 123 12.69 -7.89 -11.06
C VAL A 123 13.24 -7.73 -9.64
N THR A 124 13.53 -6.50 -9.22
CA THR A 124 14.08 -6.25 -7.89
C THR A 124 13.06 -6.47 -6.78
N GLY A 125 11.81 -6.06 -6.96
CA GLY A 125 10.74 -6.28 -5.98
C GLY A 125 10.51 -7.77 -5.71
N ILE A 126 10.44 -8.59 -6.77
CA ILE A 126 10.31 -10.04 -6.64
C ILE A 126 11.59 -10.66 -6.07
N ALA A 127 12.77 -10.27 -6.56
CA ALA A 127 14.04 -10.83 -6.08
C ALA A 127 14.25 -10.58 -4.58
N VAL A 128 14.03 -9.35 -4.12
CA VAL A 128 14.07 -8.99 -2.70
C VAL A 128 13.01 -9.80 -1.94
N GLY A 129 11.78 -9.88 -2.45
CA GLY A 129 10.72 -10.68 -1.84
C GLY A 129 11.09 -12.15 -1.67
N LEU A 130 11.74 -12.75 -2.67
CA LEU A 130 12.23 -14.13 -2.64
C LEU A 130 13.34 -14.33 -1.60
N ILE A 131 14.34 -13.45 -1.58
CA ILE A 131 15.44 -13.48 -0.60
C ILE A 131 14.89 -13.45 0.83
N PHE A 132 13.90 -12.59 1.09
CA PHE A 132 13.28 -12.43 2.40
C PHE A 132 12.09 -13.36 2.67
N THR A 133 11.72 -14.24 1.73
CA THR A 133 10.50 -15.08 1.85
C THR A 133 10.49 -15.89 3.14
N LYS A 134 11.60 -16.55 3.49
CA LYS A 134 11.70 -17.34 4.73
C LYS A 134 11.50 -16.47 5.99
N MET A 135 12.08 -15.27 6.02
CA MET A 135 11.90 -14.35 7.16
C MET A 135 10.45 -13.88 7.28
N ILE A 136 9.81 -13.60 6.13
CA ILE A 136 8.42 -13.15 6.07
C ILE A 136 7.45 -14.24 6.52
N LEU A 137 7.66 -15.49 6.07
CA LEU A 137 6.86 -16.64 6.51
C LEU A 137 7.03 -16.92 8.00
N LEU A 138 8.26 -16.86 8.53
CA LEU A 138 8.51 -17.03 9.96
C LEU A 138 7.86 -15.92 10.81
N ALA A 139 7.97 -14.67 10.35
CA ALA A 139 7.30 -13.55 10.99
C ALA A 139 5.80 -13.81 11.04
N ILE A 140 5.18 -14.12 9.91
CA ILE A 140 3.73 -14.29 9.81
C ILE A 140 3.23 -15.54 10.53
N ALA A 141 3.98 -16.64 10.54
CA ALA A 141 3.64 -17.84 11.34
C ALA A 141 3.55 -17.47 12.83
N LYS A 142 4.49 -16.67 13.32
CA LYS A 142 4.49 -16.15 14.69
C LYS A 142 3.32 -15.19 14.93
N LEU A 143 2.99 -14.34 13.96
CA LEU A 143 1.85 -13.42 14.04
C LEU A 143 0.50 -14.16 14.09
N LEU A 144 0.35 -15.22 13.30
CA LEU A 144 -0.88 -16.01 13.21
C LEU A 144 -1.00 -17.12 14.27
N VAL A 145 -0.02 -17.23 15.19
CA VAL A 145 0.01 -18.23 16.27
C VAL A 145 -0.11 -19.68 15.74
N ILE A 146 0.43 -19.93 14.55
CA ILE A 146 0.42 -21.27 13.95
C ILE A 146 1.50 -22.11 14.66
N LYS A 147 1.07 -23.17 15.35
CA LYS A 147 1.95 -24.02 16.20
C LYS A 147 2.94 -24.86 15.37
N VAL A 148 2.58 -25.18 14.14
CA VAL A 148 3.44 -25.84 13.15
C VAL A 148 3.85 -24.75 12.16
N GLY A 149 5.06 -24.20 12.30
CA GLY A 149 5.48 -23.04 11.47
C GLY A 149 5.24 -23.26 9.97
N LEU A 150 4.98 -22.17 9.23
CA LEU A 150 4.72 -22.20 7.79
C LEU A 150 5.88 -22.87 7.04
N THR A 151 5.56 -23.90 6.25
CA THR A 151 6.56 -24.61 5.45
C THR A 151 7.13 -23.72 4.35
N PHE A 152 8.45 -23.76 4.16
CA PHE A 152 9.05 -23.03 3.05
C PHE A 152 8.71 -23.73 1.73
N TYR A 153 7.99 -23.03 0.85
CA TYR A 153 7.66 -23.49 -0.49
C TYR A 153 8.17 -22.48 -1.53
N MET A 154 8.51 -22.95 -2.72
CA MET A 154 8.87 -22.07 -3.84
C MET A 154 7.59 -21.50 -4.46
N PRO A 155 7.32 -20.19 -4.36
CA PRO A 155 6.01 -19.62 -4.67
C PRO A 155 5.88 -19.22 -6.14
N VAL A 156 5.97 -20.20 -7.06
CA VAL A 156 5.95 -19.94 -8.52
C VAL A 156 4.68 -19.20 -8.94
N LEU A 157 3.52 -19.57 -8.40
CA LEU A 157 2.25 -18.88 -8.67
C LEU A 157 2.28 -17.41 -8.22
N ALA A 158 2.86 -17.10 -7.06
CA ALA A 158 2.97 -15.72 -6.58
C ALA A 158 3.89 -14.87 -7.46
N ILE A 159 4.99 -15.46 -7.95
CA ILE A 159 5.93 -14.80 -8.88
C ILE A 159 5.20 -14.46 -10.18
N VAL A 160 4.57 -15.45 -10.82
CA VAL A 160 3.90 -15.27 -12.13
C VAL A 160 2.74 -14.28 -12.02
N THR A 161 1.90 -14.40 -10.99
CA THR A 161 0.78 -13.47 -10.79
C THR A 161 1.25 -12.05 -10.54
N THR A 162 2.31 -11.86 -9.76
CA THR A 162 2.89 -10.53 -9.51
C THR A 162 3.52 -9.94 -10.76
N ALA A 163 4.31 -10.73 -11.50
CA ALA A 163 4.91 -10.29 -12.74
C ALA A 163 3.85 -9.90 -13.78
N ALA A 164 2.84 -10.73 -14.01
CA ALA A 164 1.76 -10.45 -14.96
C ALA A 164 0.96 -9.19 -14.56
N ALA A 165 0.58 -9.08 -13.28
CA ALA A 165 -0.17 -7.94 -12.78
C ALA A 165 0.61 -6.62 -12.92
N PHE A 166 1.89 -6.61 -12.57
CA PHE A 166 2.70 -5.39 -12.64
C PHE A 166 3.17 -5.04 -14.05
N VAL A 167 3.37 -6.01 -14.96
CA VAL A 167 3.61 -5.71 -16.37
C VAL A 167 2.43 -4.95 -16.97
N LEU A 168 1.19 -5.41 -16.71
CA LEU A 168 -0.02 -4.70 -17.13
C LEU A 168 -0.13 -3.33 -16.46
N LEU A 169 0.10 -3.26 -15.15
CA LEU A 169 0.04 -2.02 -14.37
C LEU A 169 1.02 -0.97 -14.91
N PHE A 170 2.31 -1.29 -15.06
CA PHE A 170 3.29 -0.36 -15.60
C PHE A 170 3.02 -0.01 -17.06
N GLY A 171 2.46 -0.92 -17.86
CA GLY A 171 1.98 -0.60 -19.20
C GLY A 171 0.91 0.51 -19.18
N VAL A 172 -0.10 0.39 -18.31
CA VAL A 172 -1.13 1.42 -18.14
C VAL A 172 -0.55 2.71 -17.59
N VAL A 173 0.29 2.65 -16.55
CA VAL A 173 0.95 3.84 -15.98
C VAL A 173 1.79 4.56 -17.02
N ALA A 174 2.58 3.84 -17.82
CA ALA A 174 3.38 4.42 -18.89
C ALA A 174 2.52 5.08 -19.97
N LEU A 175 1.38 4.47 -20.34
CA LEU A 175 0.42 5.05 -21.29
C LEU A 175 -0.22 6.33 -20.75
N VAL A 176 -0.72 6.29 -19.51
CA VAL A 176 -1.38 7.44 -18.87
C VAL A 176 -0.40 8.60 -18.71
N THR A 177 0.79 8.33 -18.17
CA THR A 177 1.82 9.36 -17.98
C THR A 177 2.33 9.93 -19.30
N SER A 178 2.54 9.11 -20.32
CA SER A 178 2.91 9.58 -21.68
C SER A 178 1.82 10.47 -22.29
N ARG A 179 0.53 10.19 -22.04
CA ARG A 179 -0.59 11.04 -22.49
C ARG A 179 -0.70 12.34 -21.70
N ILE A 180 -0.34 12.35 -20.42
CA ILE A 180 -0.34 13.55 -19.57
C ILE A 180 0.72 14.55 -20.04
N VAL A 181 1.84 14.08 -20.61
CA VAL A 181 2.86 14.90 -21.27
C VAL A 181 2.36 15.39 -22.64
N LYS A 182 1.36 16.29 -22.64
CA LYS A 182 0.98 17.07 -23.84
C LYS A 182 1.87 18.31 -23.95
N ALA A 183 2.57 18.44 -25.08
CA ALA A 183 3.47 19.54 -25.38
C ALA A 183 2.82 20.94 -25.47
N GLY A 184 1.49 21.05 -25.52
CA GLY A 184 0.81 22.33 -25.72
C GLY A 184 0.92 23.35 -24.56
N ARG A 185 1.53 22.99 -23.43
CA ARG A 185 1.68 23.87 -22.25
C ARG A 185 3.13 24.16 -21.88
N LEU A 186 4.06 24.10 -22.81
CA LEU A 186 5.47 24.36 -22.48
C LEU A 186 5.79 25.83 -22.24
N ALA A 187 5.10 26.74 -22.91
CA ALA A 187 5.12 28.16 -22.57
C ALA A 187 4.56 28.41 -21.15
N ASP A 188 3.54 27.65 -20.75
CA ASP A 188 3.06 27.60 -19.36
C ASP A 188 4.08 26.93 -18.41
N LEU A 189 4.87 25.94 -18.84
CA LEU A 189 5.87 25.25 -17.99
C LEU A 189 7.02 26.16 -17.54
N PHE A 190 7.37 27.17 -18.34
CA PHE A 190 8.37 28.18 -17.95
C PHE A 190 7.76 29.31 -17.10
N GLN A 191 6.47 29.63 -17.28
CA GLN A 191 5.73 30.62 -16.48
C GLN A 191 4.98 30.03 -15.26
N SER A 192 5.08 28.72 -15.02
CA SER A 192 4.33 28.02 -13.95
C SER A 192 4.74 28.46 -12.55
N ASP A 193 5.96 28.96 -12.37
CA ASP A 193 6.42 29.54 -11.11
C ASP A 193 5.93 30.98 -10.89
N GLU A 194 5.53 31.70 -11.95
CA GLU A 194 5.15 33.12 -11.89
C GLU A 194 3.62 33.38 -11.89
N LYS A 195 2.79 32.42 -12.32
CA LYS A 195 1.33 32.60 -12.27
C LYS A 195 0.83 32.42 -10.84
N PRO A 196 0.10 33.41 -10.26
CA PRO A 196 -0.48 33.27 -8.93
C PRO A 196 -1.37 32.03 -8.89
N LYS A 197 -1.04 31.06 -8.05
CA LYS A 197 -1.87 29.86 -7.89
C LYS A 197 -3.27 30.30 -7.46
N PRO A 198 -4.34 29.91 -8.17
CA PRO A 198 -5.70 30.28 -7.79
C PRO A 198 -5.98 29.80 -6.37
N GLU A 199 -6.73 30.59 -5.59
CA GLU A 199 -7.03 30.21 -4.21
C GLU A 199 -7.69 28.82 -4.16
N PRO A 200 -7.32 27.96 -3.20
CA PRO A 200 -7.99 26.69 -3.00
C PRO A 200 -9.47 26.94 -2.68
N ALA A 201 -10.34 26.57 -3.61
CA ALA A 201 -11.79 26.66 -3.46
C ALA A 201 -12.36 25.27 -3.14
N PRO A 202 -12.40 24.86 -1.86
CA PRO A 202 -13.01 23.60 -1.48
C PRO A 202 -14.52 23.67 -1.64
N SER A 203 -15.12 22.59 -2.15
CA SER A 203 -16.58 22.45 -2.18
C SER A 203 -17.09 22.07 -0.79
N ARG A 204 -18.07 22.82 -0.28
CA ARG A 204 -18.73 22.51 1.00
C ARG A 204 -19.44 21.16 0.94
N LEU A 205 -20.12 20.87 -0.17
CA LEU A 205 -20.82 19.60 -0.38
C LEU A 205 -19.87 18.40 -0.34
N LEU A 206 -18.73 18.49 -1.05
CA LEU A 206 -17.74 17.40 -1.05
C LEU A 206 -17.06 17.22 0.32
N SER A 207 -16.98 18.28 1.12
CA SER A 207 -16.43 18.21 2.48
C SER A 207 -17.38 17.47 3.42
N VAL A 208 -18.69 17.74 3.34
CA VAL A 208 -19.70 16.99 4.09
C VAL A 208 -19.76 15.53 3.61
N LEU A 209 -19.71 15.31 2.30
CA LEU A 209 -19.65 13.98 1.71
C LEU A 209 -18.49 13.15 2.27
N ALA A 210 -17.30 13.74 2.48
CA ALA A 210 -16.17 13.04 3.08
C ALA A 210 -16.49 12.48 4.47
N ILE A 211 -17.14 13.27 5.33
CA ILE A 211 -17.53 12.87 6.69
C ILE A 211 -18.57 11.74 6.61
N VAL A 212 -19.58 11.90 5.76
CA VAL A 212 -20.64 10.90 5.57
C VAL A 212 -20.05 9.58 5.09
N LEU A 213 -19.14 9.59 4.11
CA LEU A 213 -18.52 8.37 3.60
C LEU A 213 -17.70 7.64 4.66
N ILE A 214 -16.94 8.37 5.49
CA ILE A 214 -16.14 7.75 6.56
C ILE A 214 -17.07 7.14 7.61
N LEU A 215 -18.07 7.88 8.10
CA LEU A 215 -19.01 7.39 9.09
C LEU A 215 -19.82 6.20 8.58
N ALA A 216 -20.30 6.26 7.33
CA ALA A 216 -21.01 5.15 6.69
C ALA A 216 -20.10 3.93 6.51
N GLY A 217 -18.83 4.11 6.10
CA GLY A 217 -17.87 3.03 6.00
C GLY A 217 -17.62 2.32 7.33
N TYR A 218 -17.42 3.07 8.42
CA TYR A 218 -17.33 2.51 9.77
C TYR A 218 -18.63 1.81 10.21
N GLY A 219 -19.79 2.39 9.89
CA GLY A 219 -21.10 1.78 10.17
C GLY A 219 -21.29 0.44 9.44
N VAL A 220 -20.90 0.34 8.18
CA VAL A 220 -20.96 -0.90 7.39
C VAL A 220 -20.04 -1.97 7.98
N VAL A 221 -18.82 -1.61 8.38
CA VAL A 221 -17.88 -2.55 9.03
C VAL A 221 -18.40 -3.00 10.40
N MET A 222 -18.98 -2.09 11.20
CA MET A 222 -19.61 -2.43 12.47
C MET A 222 -20.80 -3.38 12.28
N PHE A 223 -21.63 -3.14 11.26
CA PHE A 223 -22.75 -4.03 10.92
C PHE A 223 -22.28 -5.42 10.50
N TYR A 224 -21.22 -5.49 9.69
CA TYR A 224 -20.57 -6.74 9.29
C TYR A 224 -20.16 -7.58 10.50
N VAL A 225 -19.53 -6.94 11.50
CA VAL A 225 -19.08 -7.61 12.74
C VAL A 225 -20.27 -8.01 13.62
N TYR A 226 -21.19 -7.10 13.90
CA TYR A 226 -22.24 -7.32 14.91
C TYR A 226 -23.34 -8.28 14.42
N ARG A 227 -23.67 -8.26 13.13
CA ARG A 227 -24.72 -9.12 12.56
C ARG A 227 -24.21 -10.49 12.10
N TYR A 228 -22.90 -10.75 12.24
CA TYR A 228 -22.21 -11.96 11.75
C TYR A 228 -22.50 -12.23 10.25
N PHE A 229 -22.69 -11.18 9.45
CA PHE A 229 -22.99 -11.29 8.03
C PHE A 229 -21.70 -11.26 7.20
N HIS A 230 -21.09 -12.43 7.01
CA HIS A 230 -19.74 -12.60 6.43
C HIS A 230 -19.71 -12.50 4.90
N SER A 231 -20.27 -11.42 4.35
CA SER A 231 -20.26 -11.17 2.91
C SER A 231 -19.03 -10.37 2.46
N PHE A 232 -18.27 -10.92 1.51
CA PHE A 232 -17.12 -10.26 0.89
C PHE A 232 -17.48 -8.87 0.35
N TRP A 233 -18.63 -8.75 -0.34
CA TRP A 233 -19.06 -7.50 -0.95
C TRP A 233 -19.32 -6.39 0.06
N LEU A 234 -19.81 -6.75 1.24
CA LEU A 234 -20.14 -5.79 2.29
C LEU A 234 -18.87 -5.26 2.98
N LEU A 235 -17.90 -6.14 3.23
CA LEU A 235 -16.58 -5.75 3.73
C LEU A 235 -15.82 -4.90 2.69
N PHE A 236 -15.86 -5.29 1.41
CA PHE A 236 -15.28 -4.53 0.31
C PHE A 236 -15.89 -3.12 0.21
N ALA A 237 -17.22 -3.01 0.27
CA ALA A 237 -17.91 -1.74 0.26
C ALA A 237 -17.51 -0.86 1.45
N GLY A 238 -17.51 -1.42 2.67
CA GLY A 238 -17.15 -0.67 3.88
C GLY A 238 -15.74 -0.07 3.82
N VAL A 239 -14.74 -0.87 3.47
CA VAL A 239 -13.36 -0.38 3.31
C VAL A 239 -13.26 0.60 2.14
N GLY A 240 -13.91 0.31 1.01
CA GLY A 240 -13.96 1.21 -0.15
C GLY A 240 -14.53 2.59 0.17
N LEU A 241 -15.58 2.66 0.99
CA LEU A 241 -16.17 3.91 1.47
C LEU A 241 -15.17 4.72 2.31
N VAL A 242 -14.44 4.07 3.23
CA VAL A 242 -13.42 4.75 4.06
C VAL A 242 -12.26 5.25 3.20
N VAL A 243 -11.80 4.48 2.21
CA VAL A 243 -10.74 4.89 1.27
C VAL A 243 -11.20 6.07 0.41
N ALA A 244 -12.41 6.04 -0.13
CA ALA A 244 -12.96 7.17 -0.90
C ALA A 244 -13.16 8.41 0.00
N GLY A 245 -13.68 8.22 1.21
CA GLY A 245 -13.89 9.29 2.19
C GLY A 245 -12.59 9.97 2.62
N THR A 246 -11.53 9.19 2.85
CA THR A 246 -10.19 9.73 3.18
C THR A 246 -9.57 10.52 2.04
N TYR A 247 -9.80 10.14 0.77
CA TYR A 247 -9.39 10.96 -0.38
C TYR A 247 -10.08 12.33 -0.38
N PHE A 248 -11.40 12.37 -0.16
CA PHE A 248 -12.14 13.64 -0.05
C PHE A 248 -11.77 14.43 1.21
N LEU A 249 -11.41 13.76 2.29
CA LEU A 249 -10.93 14.39 3.52
C LEU A 249 -9.71 15.26 3.23
N PHE A 250 -8.70 14.71 2.55
CA PHE A 250 -7.49 15.49 2.24
C PHE A 250 -7.70 16.51 1.12
N THR A 251 -8.48 16.19 0.09
CA THR A 251 -8.62 17.08 -1.07
C THR A 251 -9.61 18.24 -0.86
N GLN A 252 -10.58 18.10 0.05
CA GLN A 252 -11.68 19.05 0.25
C GLN A 252 -11.82 19.44 1.73
N LEU A 253 -12.08 18.48 2.63
CA LEU A 253 -12.40 18.77 4.04
C LEU A 253 -11.25 19.50 4.75
N SER A 254 -10.01 19.07 4.54
CA SER A 254 -8.83 19.67 5.17
C SER A 254 -8.63 21.13 4.75
N VAL A 255 -8.82 21.41 3.45
CA VAL A 255 -8.73 22.76 2.88
C VAL A 255 -9.90 23.63 3.35
N TYR A 256 -11.10 23.04 3.45
CA TYR A 256 -12.28 23.72 4.00
C TYR A 256 -12.10 24.09 5.47
N ALA A 257 -11.56 23.17 6.29
CA ALA A 257 -11.25 23.43 7.70
C ALA A 257 -10.27 24.59 7.86
N LEU A 258 -9.21 24.63 7.05
CA LEU A 258 -8.25 25.75 7.04
C LEU A 258 -8.89 27.07 6.59
N LYS A 259 -9.76 27.05 5.57
CA LYS A 259 -10.49 28.25 5.12
C LYS A 259 -11.49 28.73 6.18
N SER A 260 -12.14 27.82 6.90
CA SER A 260 -13.00 28.15 8.03
C SER A 260 -12.22 28.76 9.19
N LEU A 261 -11.00 28.28 9.44
CA LEU A 261 -10.12 28.85 10.46
C LEU A 261 -9.62 30.25 10.08
N LYS A 262 -9.36 30.50 8.79
CA LYS A 262 -9.04 31.84 8.27
C LYS A 262 -10.17 32.86 8.46
N ARG A 263 -11.44 32.41 8.47
CA ARG A 263 -12.61 33.30 8.68
C ARG A 263 -12.75 33.79 10.12
N ARG A 264 -12.00 33.23 11.08
CA ARG A 264 -11.98 33.71 12.47
C ARG A 264 -10.87 34.73 12.65
N ASP A 265 -11.22 36.01 12.67
CA ASP A 265 -10.28 37.13 12.78
C ASP A 265 -9.36 37.02 14.01
N ARG A 266 -9.91 36.56 15.16
CA ARG A 266 -9.14 36.32 16.40
C ARG A 266 -7.98 35.34 16.25
N VAL A 267 -8.09 34.36 15.36
CA VAL A 267 -7.05 33.35 15.12
C VAL A 267 -6.17 33.76 13.95
N PHE A 268 -6.77 34.34 12.91
CA PHE A 268 -6.10 34.70 11.67
C PHE A 268 -5.07 35.83 11.87
N PHE A 269 -5.43 36.89 12.60
CA PHE A 269 -4.54 38.05 12.84
C PHE A 269 -3.62 37.88 14.05
N LYS A 270 -3.60 36.70 14.69
CA LYS A 270 -2.71 36.45 15.83
C LYS A 270 -1.30 36.08 15.35
N ARG A 271 -0.33 36.96 15.59
CA ARG A 271 1.11 36.76 15.27
C ARG A 271 1.34 36.39 13.80
N THR A 272 2.00 35.26 13.54
CA THR A 272 2.39 34.77 12.21
C THR A 272 1.32 33.91 11.53
N ASN A 273 0.14 33.73 12.17
CA ASN A 273 -0.92 32.86 11.66
C ASN A 273 -1.45 33.27 10.27
N LEU A 274 -1.39 34.57 9.94
CA LEU A 274 -1.74 35.10 8.62
C LEU A 274 -0.97 34.38 7.49
N LEU A 275 0.36 34.31 7.64
CA LEU A 275 1.27 33.68 6.71
C LEU A 275 1.16 32.15 6.76
N VAL A 276 1.14 31.57 7.97
CA VAL A 276 1.09 30.12 8.17
C VAL A 276 -0.19 29.52 7.61
N LEU A 277 -1.36 30.04 7.97
CA LEU A 277 -2.66 29.53 7.48
C LEU A 277 -2.82 29.70 5.97
N SER A 278 -2.25 30.78 5.42
CA SER A 278 -2.28 31.03 3.99
C SER A 278 -1.41 30.04 3.22
N GLN A 279 -0.16 29.87 3.61
CA GLN A 279 0.72 28.90 2.98
C GLN A 279 0.26 27.45 3.20
N LEU A 280 -0.27 27.13 4.39
CA LEU A 280 -0.73 25.78 4.72
C LEU A 280 -1.93 25.37 3.87
N ALA A 281 -2.88 26.26 3.59
CA ALA A 281 -4.02 25.96 2.72
C ALA A 281 -3.59 25.56 1.30
N TYR A 282 -2.60 26.26 0.73
CA TYR A 282 -2.01 25.89 -0.56
C TYR A 282 -1.24 24.57 -0.49
N ARG A 283 -0.37 24.41 0.51
CA ARG A 283 0.42 23.17 0.69
C ARG A 283 -0.45 21.94 0.92
N MET A 284 -1.55 22.08 1.64
CA MET A 284 -2.52 20.99 1.84
C MET A 284 -3.20 20.61 0.53
N LYS A 285 -3.59 21.58 -0.30
CA LYS A 285 -4.20 21.29 -1.61
C LYS A 285 -3.22 20.63 -2.57
N ASP A 286 -2.00 21.15 -2.65
CA ASP A 286 -0.96 20.66 -3.57
C ASP A 286 -0.50 19.24 -3.20
N ASN A 287 -0.43 18.93 -1.90
CA ASN A 287 0.06 17.63 -1.40
C ASN A 287 -1.07 16.68 -0.93
N ALA A 288 -2.34 16.99 -1.21
CA ALA A 288 -3.48 16.21 -0.71
C ALA A 288 -3.38 14.72 -1.07
N THR A 289 -2.98 14.41 -2.31
CA THR A 289 -2.81 13.02 -2.76
C THR A 289 -1.67 12.31 -2.01
N MET A 290 -0.58 13.02 -1.68
CA MET A 290 0.51 12.46 -0.88
C MET A 290 0.04 12.11 0.54
N PHE A 291 -0.68 13.02 1.19
CA PHE A 291 -1.21 12.76 2.53
C PHE A 291 -2.19 11.60 2.55
N PHE A 292 -3.08 11.51 1.56
CA PHE A 292 -3.96 10.35 1.37
C PHE A 292 -3.16 9.04 1.28
N MET A 293 -2.12 8.98 0.44
CA MET A 293 -1.29 7.77 0.31
C MET A 293 -0.63 7.40 1.64
N ILE A 294 -0.07 8.37 2.36
CA ILE A 294 0.56 8.15 3.67
C ILE A 294 -0.45 7.62 4.68
N THR A 295 -1.65 8.21 4.75
CA THR A 295 -2.69 7.77 5.67
C THR A 295 -3.16 6.35 5.40
N ILE A 296 -3.33 5.96 4.13
CA ILE A 296 -3.72 4.58 3.79
C ILE A 296 -2.62 3.59 4.18
N VAL A 297 -1.35 3.88 3.87
CA VAL A 297 -0.21 3.02 4.26
C VAL A 297 -0.13 2.88 5.77
N SER A 298 -0.24 3.99 6.50
CA SER A 298 -0.24 3.98 7.97
C SER A 298 -1.44 3.24 8.54
N ALA A 299 -2.63 3.39 7.96
CA ALA A 299 -3.82 2.68 8.39
C ALA A 299 -3.64 1.17 8.23
N ILE A 300 -3.15 0.70 7.08
CA ILE A 300 -2.85 -0.72 6.84
C ILE A 300 -1.83 -1.24 7.86
N ALA A 301 -0.76 -0.48 8.10
CA ALA A 301 0.27 -0.86 9.08
C ALA A 301 -0.30 -0.96 10.50
N PHE A 302 -1.07 0.04 10.95
CA PHE A 302 -1.67 0.05 12.28
C PHE A 302 -2.75 -1.02 12.44
N THR A 303 -3.54 -1.31 11.40
CA THR A 303 -4.48 -2.43 11.43
C THR A 303 -3.73 -3.75 11.58
N GLY A 304 -2.66 -3.97 10.82
CA GLY A 304 -1.82 -5.15 10.96
C GLY A 304 -1.25 -5.32 12.36
N ILE A 305 -0.65 -4.27 12.92
CA ILE A 305 -0.13 -4.27 14.31
C ILE A 305 -1.25 -4.53 15.31
N GLY A 306 -2.40 -3.87 15.15
CA GLY A 306 -3.57 -4.03 16.03
C GLY A 306 -4.11 -5.46 16.02
N THR A 307 -4.22 -6.10 14.85
CA THR A 307 -4.64 -7.50 14.75
C THR A 307 -3.64 -8.43 15.47
N VAL A 308 -2.34 -8.20 15.31
CA VAL A 308 -1.30 -8.99 15.97
C VAL A 308 -1.36 -8.87 17.49
N LEU A 309 -1.51 -7.64 18.00
CA LEU A 309 -1.63 -7.40 19.43
C LEU A 309 -2.92 -8.00 19.99
N ALA A 310 -4.03 -7.90 19.25
CA ALA A 310 -5.29 -8.52 19.61
C ALA A 310 -5.15 -10.04 19.70
N MET A 311 -4.58 -10.71 18.69
CA MET A 311 -4.38 -12.16 18.69
C MET A 311 -3.43 -12.65 19.80
N ASN A 312 -2.45 -11.84 20.20
CA ASN A 312 -1.52 -12.19 21.27
C ASN A 312 -2.00 -11.81 22.68
N HIS A 313 -3.21 -11.26 22.83
CA HIS A 313 -3.73 -10.83 24.12
C HIS A 313 -3.91 -12.02 25.09
N PRO A 314 -3.42 -11.94 26.34
CA PRO A 314 -3.47 -13.05 27.31
C PRO A 314 -4.88 -13.61 27.52
N GLY A 315 -5.90 -12.74 27.54
CA GLY A 315 -7.30 -13.14 27.73
C GLY A 315 -7.85 -14.08 26.63
N LEU A 316 -7.31 -14.06 25.40
CA LEU A 316 -7.69 -15.04 24.37
C LEU A 316 -6.99 -16.39 24.57
N LYS A 317 -5.75 -16.38 25.10
CA LYS A 317 -5.01 -17.60 25.44
C LYS A 317 -5.62 -18.32 26.64
N GLU A 318 -6.14 -17.57 27.62
CA GLU A 318 -6.86 -18.10 28.77
C GLU A 318 -8.22 -18.72 28.38
N MET A 319 -8.87 -18.20 27.33
CA MET A 319 -10.08 -18.82 26.77
C MET A 319 -9.80 -20.12 26.00
N GLU A 320 -8.66 -20.22 25.31
CA GLU A 320 -8.24 -21.43 24.59
C GLU A 320 -7.66 -22.51 25.52
N ASN A 321 -7.05 -22.11 26.63
CA ASN A 321 -6.53 -23.01 27.66
C ASN A 321 -6.85 -22.44 29.06
N PRO A 322 -7.95 -22.86 29.70
CA PRO A 322 -8.39 -22.35 30.99
C PRO A 322 -7.50 -22.76 32.18
N TYR A 323 -6.42 -23.51 31.94
CA TYR A 323 -5.49 -23.98 32.97
C TYR A 323 -4.14 -23.30 32.86
N ALA A 324 -3.66 -22.73 33.98
CA ALA A 324 -2.37 -22.03 34.07
C ALA A 324 -1.13 -22.91 33.80
N PHE A 325 -1.27 -24.23 33.92
CA PHE A 325 -0.19 -25.20 33.68
C PHE A 325 -0.68 -26.33 32.79
N THR A 326 -0.03 -26.52 31.63
CA THR A 326 -0.23 -27.69 30.79
C THR A 326 1.07 -28.51 30.80
N TYR A 327 1.04 -29.67 31.44
CA TYR A 327 2.16 -30.62 31.40
C TYR A 327 2.18 -31.30 30.03
N LYS A 328 3.07 -30.87 29.12
CA LYS A 328 3.38 -31.64 27.91
C LYS A 328 4.36 -32.74 28.31
N THR A 329 3.87 -33.96 28.45
CA THR A 329 4.75 -35.12 28.59
C THR A 329 5.35 -35.42 27.23
N ASP A 330 6.65 -35.23 27.08
CA ASP A 330 7.35 -35.71 25.89
C ASP A 330 7.20 -37.23 25.80
N LEU A 331 6.80 -37.72 24.62
CA LEU A 331 6.61 -39.15 24.32
C LEU A 331 7.91 -39.97 24.48
N SER A 332 9.07 -39.32 24.68
CA SER A 332 10.32 -39.99 25.05
C SER A 332 10.26 -40.61 26.46
N VAL A 333 9.53 -40.00 27.41
CA VAL A 333 9.41 -40.50 28.79
C VAL A 333 8.44 -41.70 28.88
N GLN A 334 7.51 -41.83 27.93
CA GLN A 334 6.57 -42.95 27.89
C GLN A 334 7.24 -44.27 27.45
N LYS A 335 8.34 -44.20 26.69
CA LYS A 335 9.18 -45.36 26.37
C LYS A 335 10.01 -45.82 27.58
N GLU A 336 10.54 -44.90 28.39
CA GLU A 336 11.27 -45.26 29.61
C GLU A 336 10.37 -45.97 30.64
N LYS A 337 9.12 -45.53 30.83
CA LYS A 337 8.20 -46.20 31.77
C LYS A 337 7.85 -47.65 31.40
N LYS A 338 7.89 -48.00 30.10
CA LYS A 338 7.70 -49.39 29.65
C LYS A 338 8.96 -50.26 29.84
N LEU A 339 10.15 -49.67 29.84
CA LEU A 339 11.41 -50.40 30.11
C LEU A 339 11.57 -50.76 31.61
N PHE A 340 11.07 -49.93 32.53
CA PHE A 340 11.16 -50.22 33.97
C PHE A 340 10.07 -51.16 34.52
N HIS A 341 8.97 -51.39 33.80
CA HIS A 341 7.94 -52.36 34.20
C HIS A 341 8.16 -53.77 33.61
N GLY A 342 9.18 -53.96 32.77
CA GLY A 342 9.52 -55.26 32.17
C GLY A 342 10.50 -56.13 32.97
N SER A 343 11.04 -55.67 34.12
CA SER A 343 12.09 -56.41 34.85
C SER A 343 11.69 -56.94 36.24
N LYS A 344 10.39 -57.05 36.54
CA LYS A 344 9.90 -57.70 37.77
C LYS A 344 8.92 -58.83 37.48
N THR A 345 9.39 -59.88 36.80
CA THR A 345 8.75 -61.22 36.80
C THR A 345 9.80 -62.29 36.47
N THR A 346 10.73 -62.54 37.39
CA THR A 346 11.43 -63.83 37.55
C THR A 346 12.11 -63.82 38.91
N GLY A 347 11.63 -64.70 39.80
CA GLY A 347 12.06 -64.83 41.20
C GLY A 347 10.94 -65.49 41.97
#